data_AF-A0A7G8D974-F1
#
_entry.id   AF-A0A7G8D974-F1
#
_cell.length_a   1.000
_cell.length_b   1.000
_cell.length_c   1.000
_cell.angle_alpha   90.00
_cell.angle_beta   90.00
_cell.angle_gamma   90.00
#
_symmetry.space_group_name_H-M   'P 1'
#
loop_
_entity.id
_entity.type
_entity.pdbx_description
1 polymer ?
#
loop_
_entity_poly.entity_id
_entity_poly.type
_entity_poly.pdbx_seq_one_letter_code
_entity_poly.pdbx_strand_id
1 'polypeptide(L)'
;MGWQLMKLLLYQAGSEEPGLYISERCESLWATLPYCISDDRNPEDMEKAAPDHSADAVRYVLTAANQGQHSYRQSQRSGAHPLMWGNEEKRRRYVGGVRTYKPMPIR
;
A
#
# COMPACT_ATOMS: atom_id res chain seq x y z
N MET A 1 6.08 -15.20 -6.68
CA MET A 1 6.93 -14.00 -6.79
C MET A 1 7.13 -13.27 -5.46
N GLY A 2 6.09 -12.80 -4.77
CA GLY A 2 6.23 -12.04 -3.51
C GLY A 2 6.86 -12.83 -2.35
N TRP A 3 6.51 -14.11 -2.18
CA TRP A 3 7.10 -14.97 -1.12
C TRP A 3 8.60 -15.21 -1.31
N GLN A 4 9.06 -15.39 -2.55
CA GLN A 4 10.48 -15.58 -2.86
C GLN A 4 11.29 -14.33 -2.49
N LEU A 5 10.76 -13.15 -2.79
CA LEU A 5 11.37 -11.87 -2.40
C LEU A 5 11.44 -11.72 -0.88
N MET A 6 10.34 -12.02 -0.18
CA MET A 6 10.32 -11.96 1.29
C MET A 6 11.35 -12.90 1.92
N LYS A 7 11.46 -14.15 1.44
CA LYS A 7 12.48 -15.12 1.89
C LYS A 7 13.90 -14.61 1.64
N LEU A 8 14.17 -14.04 0.46
CA LEU A 8 15.47 -13.49 0.12
C LEU A 8 15.87 -12.35 1.06
N LEU A 9 14.96 -11.40 1.30
CA LEU A 9 15.23 -10.25 2.18
C LEU A 9 15.43 -10.67 3.64
N LEU A 10 14.68 -11.67 4.12
CA LEU A 10 14.90 -12.23 5.45
C LEU A 10 16.27 -12.92 5.56
N TYR A 11 16.68 -13.65 4.53
CA TYR A 11 18.00 -14.30 4.47
C TYR A 11 19.15 -13.28 4.42
N GLN A 12 18.96 -12.17 3.72
CA GLN A 12 19.96 -11.10 3.61
C GLN A 12 20.04 -10.19 4.86
N ALA A 13 19.13 -10.32 5.82
CA ALA A 13 19.18 -9.56 7.06
C ALA A 13 20.49 -9.83 7.81
N GLY A 14 21.23 -8.77 8.14
CA GLY A 14 22.57 -8.85 8.75
C GLY A 14 23.74 -8.99 7.76
N SER A 15 23.49 -8.96 6.45
CA SER A 15 24.54 -8.87 5.42
C SER A 15 24.70 -7.43 4.89
N GLU A 16 25.65 -7.23 3.96
CA GLU A 16 25.82 -5.97 3.23
C GLU A 16 24.72 -5.75 2.15
N GLU A 17 23.88 -6.75 1.90
CA GLU A 17 22.78 -6.69 0.93
C GLU A 17 21.48 -6.16 1.57
N PRO A 18 20.51 -5.65 0.77
CA PRO A 18 19.22 -5.20 1.28
C PRO A 18 18.45 -6.29 2.04
N GLY A 19 18.22 -6.10 3.34
CA GLY A 19 17.50 -7.06 4.19
C GLY A 19 16.12 -6.60 4.66
N LEU A 20 15.29 -7.55 5.11
CA LEU A 20 14.04 -7.28 5.82
C LEU A 20 14.28 -7.41 7.33
N TYR A 21 14.08 -6.31 8.05
CA TYR A 21 14.18 -6.26 9.51
C TYR A 21 12.79 -6.14 10.12
N ILE A 22 12.50 -6.99 11.10
CA ILE A 22 11.20 -7.01 11.79
C ILE A 22 11.42 -6.56 13.23
N SER A 23 10.70 -5.51 13.65
CA SER A 23 10.74 -5.03 15.04
C SER A 23 10.11 -6.05 15.98
N GLU A 24 10.62 -6.17 17.21
CA GLU A 24 10.01 -6.99 18.27
C GLU A 24 8.56 -6.59 18.58
N ARG A 25 8.16 -5.34 18.27
CA ARG A 25 6.79 -4.84 18.43
C ARG A 25 5.79 -5.48 17.46
N CYS A 26 6.25 -6.15 16.41
CA CYS A 26 5.40 -6.86 15.46
C CYS A 26 5.02 -8.24 16.03
N GLU A 27 4.45 -8.27 17.23
CA GLU A 27 4.18 -9.50 18.00
C GLU A 27 3.35 -10.50 17.21
N SER A 28 2.31 -10.03 16.51
CA SER A 28 1.46 -10.90 15.68
C SER A 28 2.24 -11.56 14.55
N LEU A 29 3.20 -10.85 13.95
CA LEU A 29 4.03 -11.39 12.89
C LEU A 29 5.03 -12.39 13.45
N TRP A 30 5.69 -12.09 14.58
CA TRP A 30 6.61 -13.03 15.23
C TRP A 30 5.93 -14.32 15.68
N ALA A 31 4.70 -14.21 16.19
CA ALA A 31 3.92 -15.35 16.65
C ALA A 31 3.50 -16.29 15.50
N THR A 32 3.35 -15.79 14.27
CA THR A 32 2.79 -16.58 13.16
C THR A 32 3.78 -16.90 12.07
N LEU A 33 4.75 -16.01 11.78
CA LEU A 33 5.69 -16.15 10.67
C LEU A 33 6.52 -17.45 10.71
N PRO A 34 6.98 -17.98 11.86
CA PRO A 34 7.68 -19.27 11.89
C PRO A 34 6.83 -20.46 11.45
N TYR A 35 5.49 -20.35 11.48
CA TYR A 35 4.56 -21.39 11.08
C TYR A 35 4.09 -21.26 9.62
N CYS A 36 4.56 -20.22 8.92
CA CYS A 36 4.32 -19.99 7.51
C CYS A 36 5.21 -20.93 6.66
N ILE A 37 4.80 -22.19 6.53
CA ILE A 37 5.49 -23.21 5.74
C ILE A 37 4.99 -23.24 4.28
N SER A 38 5.89 -23.58 3.35
CA SER A 38 5.51 -23.84 1.95
C SER A 38 4.52 -25.00 1.85
N ASP A 39 3.57 -24.92 0.92
CA ASP A 39 2.63 -26.01 0.63
C ASP A 39 3.37 -27.18 -0.07
N ASP A 40 3.13 -28.41 0.39
CA ASP A 40 3.83 -29.61 -0.11
C ASP A 40 3.51 -29.94 -1.57
N ARG A 41 2.35 -29.52 -2.08
CA ARG A 41 1.89 -29.74 -3.46
C ARG A 41 2.24 -28.57 -4.36
N ASN A 42 2.29 -27.36 -3.81
CA ASN A 42 2.64 -26.13 -4.48
C ASN A 42 3.69 -25.38 -3.64
N PRO A 43 5.00 -25.63 -3.85
CA PRO A 43 6.06 -25.04 -3.02
C PRO A 43 6.24 -23.53 -3.21
N GLU A 44 5.71 -22.94 -4.29
CA GLU A 44 5.66 -21.49 -4.50
C GLU A 44 4.55 -20.79 -3.70
N ASP A 45 3.54 -21.55 -3.25
CA ASP A 45 2.46 -21.12 -2.37
C ASP A 45 2.71 -21.53 -0.91
N MET A 46 1.88 -20.99 -0.02
CA MET A 46 1.91 -21.25 1.41
C MET A 46 0.81 -22.22 1.80
N GLU A 47 1.06 -23.07 2.80
CA GLU A 47 0.07 -23.98 3.36
C GLU A 47 -1.16 -23.19 3.82
N LYS A 48 -2.34 -23.56 3.31
CA LYS A 48 -3.58 -22.76 3.43
C LYS A 48 -4.14 -22.69 4.86
N ALA A 49 -3.67 -23.55 5.74
CA ALA A 49 -4.07 -23.58 7.14
C ALA A 49 -3.21 -22.68 8.05
N ALA A 50 -2.11 -22.11 7.54
CA ALA A 50 -1.22 -21.29 8.33
C ALA A 50 -1.84 -19.91 8.64
N PRO A 51 -1.63 -19.35 9.85
CA PRO A 51 -2.03 -17.98 10.18
C PRO A 51 -1.17 -16.97 9.39
N ASP A 52 -1.63 -16.65 8.19
CA ASP A 52 -0.85 -15.95 7.16
C ASP A 52 -1.07 -14.44 7.15
N HIS A 53 -2.09 -13.90 7.80
CA HIS A 53 -2.56 -12.51 7.57
C HIS A 53 -1.45 -11.46 7.76
N SER A 54 -0.62 -11.61 8.79
CA SER A 54 0.51 -10.71 9.04
C SER A 54 1.60 -10.86 7.96
N ALA A 55 1.91 -12.10 7.57
CA ALA A 55 2.90 -12.39 6.53
C ALA A 55 2.42 -11.92 5.14
N ASP A 56 1.14 -12.07 4.86
CA ASP A 56 0.48 -11.61 3.64
C ASP A 56 0.54 -10.09 3.51
N ALA A 57 0.25 -9.35 4.58
CA ALA A 57 0.37 -7.91 4.60
C ALA A 57 1.80 -7.45 4.23
N VAL A 58 2.83 -8.09 4.81
CA VAL A 58 4.23 -7.82 4.49
C VAL A 58 4.50 -8.13 3.02
N ARG A 59 4.07 -9.30 2.53
CA ARG A 59 4.23 -9.70 1.13
C ARG A 59 3.62 -8.71 0.16
N TYR A 60 2.41 -8.19 0.44
CA TYR A 60 1.76 -7.21 -0.42
C TYR A 60 2.55 -5.91 -0.48
N VAL A 61 3.03 -5.41 0.66
CA VAL A 61 3.86 -4.20 0.72
C VAL A 61 5.17 -4.38 -0.07
N LEU A 62 5.85 -5.51 0.10
CA LEU A 62 7.09 -5.82 -0.63
C LEU A 62 6.84 -5.96 -2.13
N THR A 63 5.76 -6.63 -2.52
CA THR A 63 5.40 -6.79 -3.94
C THR A 63 5.12 -5.43 -4.59
N ALA A 64 4.34 -4.58 -3.92
CA ALA A 64 4.06 -3.23 -4.39
C ALA A 64 5.34 -2.36 -4.48
N ALA A 65 6.26 -2.53 -3.52
CA ALA A 65 7.55 -1.83 -3.50
C ALA A 65 8.42 -2.22 -4.69
N ASN A 66 8.53 -3.51 -4.94
CA ASN A 66 9.33 -4.04 -6.02
C ASN A 66 8.76 -3.70 -7.41
N GLN A 67 7.45 -3.54 -7.54
CA GLN A 67 6.81 -3.17 -8.81
C GLN A 67 6.85 -1.65 -9.10
N GLY A 68 7.35 -0.82 -8.17
CA GLY A 68 7.31 0.64 -8.31
C GLY A 68 5.88 1.21 -8.35
N GLN A 69 4.88 0.42 -7.93
CA GLN A 69 3.45 0.74 -8.00
C GLN A 69 2.96 1.56 -6.78
N HIS A 70 3.87 2.15 -6.00
CA HIS A 70 3.51 3.01 -4.88
C HIS A 70 3.11 4.40 -5.34
N SER A 71 1.84 4.56 -5.69
CA SER A 71 1.21 5.87 -5.56
C SER A 71 0.88 6.09 -4.08
N TYR A 72 1.86 6.49 -3.25
CA TYR A 72 1.51 7.12 -1.98
C TYR A 72 0.67 8.33 -2.35
N ARG A 73 -0.65 8.22 -2.17
CA ARG A 73 -1.58 9.31 -2.39
C ARG A 73 -1.27 10.30 -1.28
N GLN A 74 -0.31 11.20 -1.52
CA GLN A 74 -0.09 12.36 -0.67
C GLN A 74 -1.47 12.99 -0.53
N SER A 75 -2.09 12.85 0.64
CA SER A 75 -3.32 13.55 0.92
C SER A 75 -2.95 15.02 0.96
N GLN A 76 -3.03 15.70 -0.18
CA GLN A 76 -3.30 17.12 -0.18
C GLN A 76 -4.69 17.30 0.41
N ARG A 77 -4.76 17.38 1.73
CA ARG A 77 -5.84 18.07 2.43
C ARG A 77 -5.23 19.24 3.21
N SER A 78 -4.59 20.15 2.48
CA SER A 78 -4.47 21.54 2.90
C SER A 78 -5.71 22.28 2.42
N GLY A 79 -6.87 21.98 3.03
CA GLY A 79 -8.13 22.61 2.72
C GLY A 79 -9.13 22.28 3.82
N ALA A 80 -9.69 23.31 4.45
CA ALA A 80 -10.66 23.16 5.52
C ALA A 80 -11.83 22.25 5.10
N HIS A 81 -12.27 21.41 6.03
CA HIS A 81 -13.35 20.44 5.85
C HIS A 81 -14.65 21.14 5.34
N PRO A 82 -15.46 20.55 4.44
CA PRO A 82 -16.61 21.20 3.80
C PRO A 82 -17.75 21.63 4.74
N LEU A 83 -17.64 21.36 6.05
CA LEU A 83 -18.60 21.81 7.06
C LEU A 83 -18.32 23.24 7.58
N MET A 84 -17.25 23.89 7.11
CA MET A 84 -16.76 25.17 7.64
C MET A 84 -17.18 26.41 6.82
N TRP A 85 -18.15 26.28 5.90
CA TRP A 85 -18.78 27.44 5.27
C TRP A 85 -20.27 27.47 5.56
N GLY A 86 -20.66 28.54 6.25
CA GLY A 86 -22.05 28.89 6.49
C GLY A 86 -22.82 29.08 5.18
N ASN A 87 -24.13 28.96 5.31
CA ASN A 87 -25.14 29.16 4.28
C ASN A 87 -24.93 30.46 3.49
N GLU A 88 -24.65 30.37 2.19
CA GLU A 88 -24.96 31.35 1.11
C GLU A 88 -24.22 30.87 -0.15
N GLU A 89 -24.72 30.89 -1.38
CA GLU A 89 -26.04 31.14 -1.92
C GLU A 89 -26.07 30.50 -3.33
N LYS A 90 -27.28 30.22 -3.77
CA LYS A 90 -27.71 29.59 -5.01
C LYS A 90 -27.05 30.11 -6.31
N ARG A 91 -27.18 29.23 -7.32
CA ARG A 91 -27.51 29.51 -8.73
C ARG A 91 -26.35 29.94 -9.66
N ARG A 92 -26.06 29.04 -10.61
CA ARG A 92 -26.16 29.22 -12.09
C ARG A 92 -25.19 28.24 -12.76
N ARG A 93 -25.44 27.58 -13.88
CA ARG A 93 -26.62 27.36 -14.74
C ARG A 93 -26.07 26.36 -15.78
N TYR A 94 -26.64 25.16 -15.89
CA TYR A 94 -26.29 24.24 -16.98
C TYR A 94 -26.88 24.75 -18.29
N VAL A 95 -26.07 25.01 -19.30
CA VAL A 95 -26.51 25.17 -20.70
C VAL A 95 -25.45 24.57 -21.63
N GLY A 96 -25.84 23.55 -22.40
CA GLY A 96 -25.22 23.22 -23.69
C GLY A 96 -23.85 22.53 -23.68
N GLY A 97 -23.77 21.30 -23.17
CA GLY A 97 -23.03 20.18 -23.78
C GLY A 97 -21.55 20.29 -24.21
N VAL A 98 -20.81 21.37 -23.94
CA VAL A 98 -19.40 21.51 -24.33
C VAL A 98 -18.59 22.09 -23.17
N ARG A 99 -17.56 21.35 -22.75
CA ARG A 99 -16.61 21.78 -21.71
C ARG A 99 -15.68 22.85 -22.31
N THR A 100 -16.00 24.12 -22.12
CA THR A 100 -15.04 25.20 -22.45
C THR A 100 -14.06 25.37 -21.29
N TYR A 101 -12.77 25.14 -21.56
CA TYR A 101 -11.73 25.55 -20.63
C TYR A 101 -11.46 27.03 -20.84
N LYS A 102 -11.62 27.84 -19.78
CA LYS A 102 -11.08 29.20 -19.78
C LYS A 102 -9.56 29.12 -19.86
N PRO A 103 -8.89 29.84 -20.78
CA PRO A 103 -7.44 29.94 -20.75
C PRO A 103 -7.04 30.73 -19.50
N MET A 104 -6.03 30.23 -18.77
CA MET A 104 -5.43 30.96 -17.66
C MET A 104 -4.54 32.08 -18.19
N PRO A 105 -4.59 33.29 -17.59
CA PRO A 105 -3.62 34.33 -17.91
C PRO A 105 -2.25 33.96 -17.30
N ILE A 106 -1.21 34.05 -18.13
CA ILE A 106 0.18 33.95 -17.69
C ILE A 106 0.55 35.30 -17.07
N ARG A 107 0.84 35.31 -15.77
CA ARG A 107 1.81 36.21 -15.14
C ARG A 107 2.51 35.48 -14.02
#